data_AF-A0AAJ0F2D7-F1
#
_entry.id   AF-A0AAJ0F2D7-F1
#
_cell.length_a   1.000
_cell.length_b   1.000
_cell.length_c   1.000
_cell.angle_alpha   90.00
_cell.angle_beta   90.00
_cell.angle_gamma   90.00
#
_symmetry.space_group_name_H-M   'P 1'
#
loop_
_entity.id
_entity.type
_entity.pdbx_description
1 polymer ?
#
loop_
_entity_poly.entity_id
_entity_poly.type
_entity_poly.pdbx_seq_one_letter_code
_entity_poly.pdbx_strand_id
1 'polypeptide(L)'
;MSTSGGCTALGVAVRFGKLDIITWLLQRGANPNYPYGNKGSIILSMICQPHLNPRLPAMLERYIATGGSVLNEPGCLVAAAVGANNEKGLEILLDHLKKSRKFHAEQVGADPSAALALAVNKKWQGKTPLHYAALLSNVDIVQLLIDNGADLEAKDDSGCTPLLHSIMAPYKVNPSAAVRVLLQAGSDINCRNIYGVTPLAGAFLRGNRYVISALMDRVPDVLVRDDRGRNVLHYLFQNVETGEEDDVRPSLFIKLTRMGVNPLEVDVFGCSAFHLSIHHKYMAALLLNGNIHTQVERPIPWSTMFWGPNGGNAACLITAFRLCRRRLSTDRFCRLLNLEAVSTRNPLCFAASTGKIPIMENILSLGILIDFEVCPEGSALMAASIAGNLESVIYLVRHGASISFQGHNNFRSAVELAATSPRVLRWLLVDRFTDQKKLDQFCHESTSRTSGYRPWSGVQKAEMIISGRWERQPHESSHRYWARLSSMKEE
;
A
#
# COMPACT_ATOMS: atom_id res chain seq x y z
N MET A 1 -54.06 -17.01 -2.65
CA MET A 1 -53.07 -16.93 -3.75
C MET A 1 -51.89 -16.09 -3.27
N SER A 2 -50.88 -16.76 -2.71
CA SER A 2 -49.58 -16.21 -2.35
C SER A 2 -48.60 -16.47 -3.50
N THR A 3 -48.05 -15.43 -4.15
CA THR A 3 -46.76 -15.41 -4.92
C THR A 3 -46.50 -14.13 -5.75
N SER A 4 -46.94 -12.94 -5.32
CA SER A 4 -46.35 -11.68 -5.82
C SER A 4 -46.11 -10.75 -4.63
N GLY A 5 -44.85 -10.37 -4.39
CA GLY A 5 -44.48 -9.50 -3.27
C GLY A 5 -45.33 -8.22 -3.31
N GLY A 6 -46.20 -8.04 -2.31
CA GLY A 6 -47.23 -7.00 -2.29
C GLY A 6 -46.63 -5.62 -2.51
N CYS A 7 -46.87 -5.03 -3.68
CA CYS A 7 -46.42 -3.69 -4.03
C CYS A 7 -47.63 -2.76 -3.95
N THR A 8 -47.59 -1.76 -3.06
CA THR A 8 -48.62 -0.72 -3.03
C THR A 8 -48.49 0.21 -4.24
N ALA A 9 -49.60 0.76 -4.73
CA ALA A 9 -49.59 1.75 -5.81
C ALA A 9 -48.70 2.95 -5.47
N LEU A 10 -48.66 3.34 -4.18
CA LEU A 10 -47.79 4.38 -3.67
C LEU A 10 -46.31 3.99 -3.77
N GLY A 11 -45.94 2.77 -3.35
CA GLY A 11 -44.58 2.26 -3.47
C GLY A 11 -44.09 2.16 -4.92
N VAL A 12 -44.97 1.77 -5.85
CA VAL A 12 -44.67 1.78 -7.29
C VAL A 12 -44.43 3.21 -7.79
N ALA A 13 -45.31 4.16 -7.45
CA ALA A 13 -45.19 5.55 -7.87
C ALA A 13 -43.89 6.20 -7.37
N VAL A 14 -43.50 5.90 -6.13
CA VAL A 14 -42.22 6.34 -5.51
C VAL A 14 -41.02 5.70 -6.21
N ARG A 15 -41.07 4.40 -6.52
CA ARG A 15 -39.99 3.71 -7.24
C ARG A 15 -39.71 4.31 -8.61
N PHE A 16 -40.75 4.76 -9.31
CA PHE A 16 -40.64 5.37 -10.64
C PHE A 16 -40.53 6.91 -10.61
N GLY A 17 -40.41 7.52 -9.42
CA GLY A 17 -40.20 8.96 -9.28
C GLY A 17 -41.37 9.83 -9.76
N LYS A 18 -42.61 9.31 -9.74
CA LYS A 18 -43.77 9.99 -10.34
C LYS A 18 -44.44 10.94 -9.34
N LEU A 19 -43.94 12.18 -9.23
CA LEU A 19 -44.44 13.20 -8.29
C LEU A 19 -45.96 13.41 -8.34
N ASP A 20 -46.56 13.52 -9.53
CA ASP A 20 -47.99 13.83 -9.68
C ASP A 20 -48.86 12.68 -9.15
N ILE A 21 -48.46 11.44 -9.45
CA ILE A 21 -49.13 10.23 -9.00
C ILE A 21 -49.01 10.10 -7.47
N ILE A 22 -47.83 10.38 -6.92
CA ILE A 22 -47.62 10.37 -5.45
C ILE A 22 -48.54 11.38 -4.78
N THR A 23 -48.63 12.60 -5.33
CA THR A 23 -49.48 13.67 -4.80
C THR A 23 -50.96 13.26 -4.84
N TRP A 24 -51.40 12.71 -5.98
CA TRP A 24 -52.77 12.23 -6.15
C TRP A 24 -53.11 11.10 -5.17
N LEU A 25 -52.22 10.14 -4.98
CA LEU A 25 -52.42 9.03 -4.03
C LEU A 25 -52.45 9.53 -2.57
N LEU A 26 -51.61 10.50 -2.22
CA LEU A 26 -51.62 11.11 -0.90
C LEU A 26 -52.91 11.91 -0.65
N GLN A 27 -53.48 12.59 -1.62
CA GLN A 27 -54.79 13.22 -1.45
C GLN A 27 -55.91 12.20 -1.21
N ARG A 28 -55.77 10.98 -1.73
CA ARG A 28 -56.80 9.92 -1.71
C ARG A 28 -56.77 8.96 -0.52
N GLY A 29 -55.91 9.18 0.48
CA GLY A 29 -55.88 8.28 1.64
C GLY A 29 -54.73 7.28 1.69
N ALA A 30 -53.83 7.25 0.70
CA ALA A 30 -52.77 6.24 0.65
C ALA A 30 -51.90 6.26 1.92
N ASN A 31 -51.78 5.09 2.56
CA ASN A 31 -51.01 4.89 3.78
C ASN A 31 -49.55 4.50 3.44
N PRO A 32 -48.55 5.30 3.86
CA PRO A 32 -47.14 5.05 3.56
C PRO A 32 -46.48 3.95 4.40
N ASN A 33 -47.14 3.45 5.46
CA ASN A 33 -46.61 2.37 6.31
C ASN A 33 -46.67 0.99 5.65
N TYR A 34 -47.44 0.83 4.57
CA TYR A 34 -47.49 -0.46 3.86
C TYR A 34 -46.26 -0.61 2.96
N PRO A 35 -45.42 -1.64 3.19
CA PRO A 35 -44.15 -1.80 2.51
C PRO A 35 -44.35 -2.05 1.00
N TYR A 36 -43.30 -1.76 0.24
CA TYR A 36 -43.18 -2.19 -1.14
C TYR A 36 -42.39 -3.50 -1.20
N GLY A 37 -43.06 -4.60 -1.55
CA GLY A 37 -42.48 -5.93 -1.58
C GLY A 37 -42.11 -6.45 -0.19
N ASN A 38 -41.25 -7.47 -0.13
CA ASN A 38 -41.03 -8.21 1.13
C ASN A 38 -40.21 -7.45 2.19
N LYS A 39 -39.56 -6.31 1.90
CA LYS A 39 -38.65 -5.61 2.86
C LYS A 39 -38.45 -4.08 2.69
N GLY A 40 -39.17 -3.38 1.80
CA GLY A 40 -38.84 -1.99 1.43
C GLY A 40 -39.70 -0.91 2.10
N SER A 41 -39.06 0.04 2.82
CA SER A 41 -39.69 1.27 3.31
C SER A 41 -39.88 2.29 2.19
N ILE A 42 -41.09 2.86 2.08
CA ILE A 42 -41.42 3.88 1.07
C ILE A 42 -40.63 5.17 1.35
N ILE A 43 -40.50 5.56 2.62
CA ILE A 43 -39.78 6.77 3.04
C ILE A 43 -38.29 6.67 2.66
N LEU A 44 -37.69 5.50 2.91
CA LEU A 44 -36.30 5.23 2.52
C LEU A 44 -36.10 5.40 1.00
N SER A 45 -37.02 4.86 0.20
CA SER A 45 -36.95 4.97 -1.27
C SER A 45 -37.12 6.40 -1.78
N MET A 46 -37.94 7.22 -1.12
CA MET A 46 -38.09 8.64 -1.44
C MET A 46 -36.83 9.43 -1.11
N ILE A 47 -36.22 9.18 0.03
CA ILE A 47 -35.00 9.88 0.48
C ILE A 47 -33.83 9.63 -0.46
N CYS A 48 -33.73 8.42 -1.02
CA CYS A 48 -32.73 8.08 -2.03
C CYS A 48 -32.91 8.82 -3.38
N GLN A 49 -33.99 9.58 -3.55
CA GLN A 49 -34.36 10.26 -4.79
C GLN A 49 -34.56 11.78 -4.54
N PRO A 50 -33.53 12.61 -4.75
CA PRO A 50 -33.59 14.05 -4.45
C PRO A 50 -34.72 14.81 -5.14
N HIS A 51 -35.15 14.38 -6.33
CA HIS A 51 -36.26 15.02 -7.05
C HIS A 51 -37.62 14.88 -6.33
N LEU A 52 -37.77 13.92 -5.40
CA LEU A 52 -39.00 13.72 -4.62
C LEU A 52 -39.09 14.57 -3.35
N ASN A 53 -38.04 15.34 -3.02
CA ASN A 53 -37.98 16.21 -1.84
C ASN A 53 -39.22 17.12 -1.65
N PRO A 54 -39.82 17.72 -2.69
CA PRO A 54 -41.00 18.58 -2.51
C PRO A 54 -42.22 17.89 -1.88
N ARG A 55 -42.31 16.56 -1.97
CA ARG A 55 -43.43 15.77 -1.42
C ARG A 55 -43.07 15.01 -0.15
N LEU A 56 -41.80 15.04 0.26
CA LEU A 56 -41.31 14.38 1.46
C LEU A 56 -42.00 14.89 2.75
N PRO A 57 -42.24 16.20 2.96
CA PRO A 57 -42.90 16.69 4.18
C PRO A 57 -44.32 16.11 4.36
N ALA A 58 -45.14 16.18 3.31
CA ALA A 58 -46.51 15.66 3.34
C ALA A 58 -46.54 14.13 3.54
N MET A 59 -45.55 13.43 3.00
CA MET A 59 -45.38 12.00 3.21
C MET A 59 -45.03 11.67 4.68
N LEU A 60 -44.08 12.40 5.28
CA LEU A 60 -43.64 12.20 6.66
C LEU A 60 -44.75 12.49 7.68
N GLU A 61 -45.49 13.59 7.49
CA GLU A 61 -46.64 13.92 8.34
C GLU A 61 -47.68 12.80 8.35
N ARG A 62 -48.00 12.25 7.18
CA ARG A 62 -48.95 11.15 7.09
C ARG A 62 -48.40 9.86 7.66
N TYR A 63 -47.12 9.59 7.43
CA TYR A 63 -46.42 8.42 7.95
C TYR A 63 -46.48 8.38 9.48
N ILE A 64 -46.24 9.50 10.15
CA ILE A 64 -46.44 9.62 11.60
C ILE A 64 -47.92 9.46 11.98
N ALA A 65 -48.83 10.12 11.28
CA ALA A 65 -50.27 10.05 11.58
C ALA A 65 -50.83 8.62 11.51
N THR A 66 -50.25 7.77 10.66
CA THR A 66 -50.61 6.35 10.56
C THR A 66 -49.83 5.44 11.51
N GLY A 67 -49.08 6.01 12.47
CA GLY A 67 -48.33 5.28 13.50
C GLY A 67 -46.92 4.84 13.09
N GLY A 68 -46.37 5.40 12.01
CA GLY A 68 -45.00 5.14 11.58
C GLY A 68 -43.97 5.90 12.44
N SER A 69 -42.76 5.35 12.57
CA SER A 69 -41.67 6.00 13.31
C SER A 69 -40.38 6.00 12.50
N VAL A 70 -39.89 7.20 12.19
CA VAL A 70 -38.62 7.46 11.47
C VAL A 70 -37.43 6.74 12.13
N LEU A 71 -37.46 6.57 13.46
CA LEU A 71 -36.40 5.92 14.22
C LEU A 71 -36.45 4.39 14.17
N ASN A 72 -37.62 3.79 13.92
CA ASN A 72 -37.83 2.33 13.94
C ASN A 72 -37.74 1.68 12.56
N GLU A 73 -37.47 2.47 11.52
CA GLU A 73 -37.26 1.98 10.15
C GLU A 73 -36.08 0.96 10.09
N PRO A 74 -36.14 -0.06 9.21
CA PRO A 74 -35.14 -1.12 9.11
C PRO A 74 -33.78 -0.63 8.58
N GLY A 75 -33.70 0.64 8.19
CA GLY A 75 -32.46 1.35 7.87
C GLY A 75 -32.42 2.72 8.56
N CYS A 76 -31.22 3.28 8.73
CA CYS A 76 -31.09 4.65 9.23
C CYS A 76 -31.42 5.63 8.09
N LEU A 77 -32.61 6.25 8.15
CA LEU A 77 -33.07 7.20 7.14
C LEU A 77 -32.11 8.39 6.98
N VAL A 78 -31.51 8.84 8.10
CA VAL A 78 -30.47 9.88 8.10
C VAL A 78 -29.26 9.42 7.28
N ALA A 79 -28.73 8.21 7.54
CA ALA A 79 -27.59 7.68 6.80
C ALA A 79 -27.90 7.46 5.30
N ALA A 80 -29.14 7.08 4.98
CA ALA A 80 -29.58 6.92 3.59
C ALA A 80 -29.64 8.27 2.85
N ALA A 81 -30.14 9.33 3.49
CA ALA A 81 -30.15 10.68 2.92
C ALA A 81 -28.72 11.17 2.62
N VAL A 82 -27.80 10.93 3.56
CA VAL A 82 -26.38 11.24 3.41
C VAL A 82 -25.76 10.45 2.26
N GLY A 83 -25.97 9.13 2.20
CA GLY A 83 -25.43 8.26 1.15
C GLY A 83 -25.94 8.61 -0.25
N ALA A 84 -27.18 9.10 -0.36
CA ALA A 84 -27.75 9.61 -1.61
C ALA A 84 -27.33 11.05 -1.95
N ASN A 85 -26.49 11.68 -1.12
CA ASN A 85 -26.09 13.08 -1.22
C ASN A 85 -27.31 14.04 -1.27
N ASN A 86 -28.38 13.68 -0.56
CA ASN A 86 -29.64 14.41 -0.55
C ASN A 86 -29.72 15.38 0.63
N GLU A 87 -29.04 16.52 0.51
CA GLU A 87 -28.98 17.56 1.54
C GLU A 87 -30.36 18.07 1.94
N LYS A 88 -31.19 18.46 0.96
CA LYS A 88 -32.53 19.00 1.26
C LYS A 88 -33.46 17.97 1.87
N GLY A 89 -33.38 16.72 1.44
CA GLY A 89 -34.13 15.62 2.05
C GLY A 89 -33.71 15.36 3.49
N LEU A 90 -32.41 15.47 3.79
CA LEU A 90 -31.87 15.37 5.14
C LEU A 90 -32.34 16.52 6.02
N GLU A 91 -32.31 17.77 5.53
CA GLU A 91 -32.81 18.95 6.25
C GLU A 91 -34.28 18.79 6.63
N ILE A 92 -35.14 18.37 5.68
CA ILE A 92 -36.56 18.10 5.91
C ILE A 92 -36.73 17.02 6.99
N LEU A 93 -35.94 15.95 6.93
CA LEU A 93 -36.02 14.86 7.90
C LEU A 93 -35.61 15.31 9.30
N LEU A 94 -34.55 16.10 9.45
CA LEU A 94 -34.12 16.61 10.75
C LEU A 94 -35.09 17.66 11.31
N ASP A 95 -35.64 18.56 10.48
CA ASP A 95 -36.67 19.51 10.89
C ASP A 95 -37.93 18.77 11.38
N HIS A 96 -38.32 17.71 10.67
CA HIS A 96 -39.44 16.87 11.08
C HIS A 96 -39.18 16.16 12.42
N LEU A 97 -37.97 15.61 12.62
CA LEU A 97 -37.57 15.00 13.89
C LEU A 97 -37.55 16.02 15.04
N LYS A 98 -37.16 17.27 14.79
CA LYS A 98 -37.21 18.36 15.79
C LYS A 98 -38.64 18.68 16.20
N LYS A 99 -39.54 18.84 15.23
CA LYS A 99 -40.97 19.13 15.45
C LYS A 99 -41.68 18.00 16.20
N SER A 100 -41.40 16.76 15.80
CA SER A 100 -42.03 15.55 16.35
C SER A 100 -41.20 14.86 17.45
N ARG A 101 -40.26 15.58 18.08
CA ARG A 101 -39.29 14.97 19.03
C ARG A 101 -39.94 14.23 20.19
N LYS A 102 -41.06 14.76 20.73
CA LYS A 102 -41.79 14.15 21.86
C LYS A 102 -42.40 12.80 21.46
N PHE A 103 -43.09 12.77 20.32
CA PHE A 103 -43.69 11.56 19.78
C PHE A 103 -42.64 10.47 19.53
N HIS A 104 -41.52 10.82 18.91
CA HIS A 104 -40.43 9.88 18.67
C HIS A 104 -39.73 9.41 19.95
N ALA A 105 -39.61 10.28 20.95
CA ALA A 105 -39.11 9.92 22.28
C ALA A 105 -39.99 8.88 22.98
N GLU A 106 -41.31 9.08 22.99
CA GLU A 106 -42.27 8.14 23.58
C GLU A 106 -42.21 6.76 22.90
N GLN A 107 -42.08 6.72 21.57
CA GLN A 107 -41.99 5.47 20.81
C GLN A 107 -40.69 4.69 21.05
N VAL A 108 -39.61 5.36 21.45
CA VAL A 108 -38.28 4.76 21.63
C VAL A 108 -37.89 4.66 23.11
N GLY A 109 -38.71 5.19 24.03
CA GLY A 109 -38.41 5.24 25.46
C GLY A 109 -37.19 6.11 25.80
N ALA A 110 -36.90 7.12 24.96
CA ALA A 110 -35.76 8.00 25.12
C ALA A 110 -36.21 9.41 25.49
N ASP A 111 -35.33 10.22 26.09
CA ASP A 111 -35.65 11.62 26.37
C ASP A 111 -35.91 12.38 25.06
N PRO A 112 -36.85 13.36 25.04
CA PRO A 112 -37.10 14.17 23.85
C PRO A 112 -35.84 14.83 23.29
N SER A 113 -34.84 15.15 24.12
CA SER A 113 -33.55 15.71 23.70
C SER A 113 -32.64 14.64 23.08
N ALA A 114 -32.72 13.42 23.59
CA ALA A 114 -31.94 12.28 23.10
C ALA A 114 -32.48 11.73 21.77
N ALA A 115 -33.76 11.89 21.45
CA ALA A 115 -34.34 11.34 20.21
C ALA A 115 -33.66 11.86 18.92
N LEU A 116 -33.36 13.17 18.86
CA LEU A 116 -32.65 13.76 17.72
C LEU A 116 -31.19 13.28 17.68
N ALA A 117 -30.50 13.32 18.83
CA ALA A 117 -29.13 12.84 18.97
C ALA A 117 -29.01 11.35 18.58
N LEU A 118 -29.99 10.53 18.97
CA LEU A 118 -30.07 9.12 18.61
C LEU A 118 -30.18 8.96 17.10
N ALA A 119 -31.00 9.78 16.42
CA ALA A 119 -31.17 9.71 14.97
C ALA A 119 -29.86 10.01 14.21
N VAL A 120 -29.17 11.09 14.58
CA VAL A 120 -27.93 11.53 13.91
C VAL A 120 -26.72 10.65 14.27
N ASN A 121 -26.78 9.93 15.39
CA ASN A 121 -25.72 9.03 15.84
C ASN A 121 -26.04 7.54 15.67
N LYS A 122 -27.23 7.20 15.15
CA LYS A 122 -27.63 5.80 14.91
C LYS A 122 -26.69 5.17 13.90
N LYS A 123 -25.94 4.15 14.36
CA LYS A 123 -25.06 3.38 13.49
C LYS A 123 -25.86 2.54 12.50
N TRP A 124 -25.39 2.49 11.27
CA TRP A 124 -25.85 1.60 10.22
C TRP A 124 -24.63 0.98 9.56
N GLN A 125 -24.56 -0.36 9.51
CA GLN A 125 -23.36 -1.10 9.08
C GLN A 125 -22.07 -0.63 9.80
N GLY A 126 -22.16 -0.44 11.13
CA GLY A 126 -21.04 0.00 11.96
C GLY A 126 -20.74 1.50 11.92
N LYS A 127 -21.33 2.28 11.00
CA LYS A 127 -20.99 3.69 10.75
C LYS A 127 -22.13 4.65 11.11
N THR A 128 -21.80 5.82 11.65
CA THR A 128 -22.79 6.90 11.85
C THR A 128 -23.01 7.70 10.55
N PRO A 129 -24.12 8.43 10.41
CA PRO A 129 -24.33 9.36 9.31
C PRO A 129 -23.15 10.30 9.05
N LEU A 130 -22.47 10.78 10.11
CA LEU A 130 -21.33 11.68 9.98
C LEU A 130 -20.11 11.00 9.32
N HIS A 131 -19.91 9.69 9.52
CA HIS A 131 -18.88 8.94 8.80
C HIS A 131 -19.12 8.93 7.28
N TYR A 132 -20.36 8.69 6.87
CA TYR A 132 -20.73 8.70 5.45
C TYR A 132 -20.57 10.09 4.85
N ALA A 133 -21.00 11.14 5.56
CA ALA A 133 -20.88 12.52 5.11
C ALA A 133 -19.41 12.93 4.94
N ALA A 134 -18.57 12.56 5.91
CA ALA A 134 -17.14 12.78 5.89
C ALA A 134 -16.47 12.07 4.70
N LEU A 135 -16.80 10.79 4.46
CA LEU A 135 -16.27 10.01 3.34
C LEU A 135 -16.64 10.59 1.96
N LEU A 136 -17.86 11.13 1.82
CA LEU A 136 -18.32 11.81 0.61
C LEU A 136 -17.75 13.23 0.49
N SER A 137 -17.17 13.77 1.57
CA SER A 137 -16.66 15.15 1.68
C SER A 137 -17.70 16.22 1.30
N ASN A 138 -18.99 15.94 1.53
CA ASN A 138 -20.03 16.95 1.37
C ASN A 138 -20.05 17.84 2.63
N VAL A 139 -19.54 19.06 2.49
CA VAL A 139 -19.37 20.02 3.58
C VAL A 139 -20.70 20.43 4.18
N ASP A 140 -21.72 20.66 3.35
CA ASP A 140 -23.04 21.13 3.80
C ASP A 140 -23.73 20.06 4.64
N ILE A 141 -23.67 18.80 4.21
CA ILE A 141 -24.19 17.67 4.99
C ILE A 141 -23.39 17.45 6.28
N VAL A 142 -22.06 17.59 6.24
CA VAL A 142 -21.21 17.50 7.44
C VAL A 142 -21.61 18.57 8.45
N GLN A 143 -21.72 19.83 8.02
CA GLN A 143 -22.11 20.95 8.89
C GLN A 143 -23.50 20.73 9.48
N LEU A 144 -24.46 20.34 8.64
CA LEU A 144 -25.84 20.09 9.05
C LEU A 144 -25.92 18.97 10.09
N LEU A 145 -25.14 17.89 9.97
CA LEU A 145 -25.11 16.85 11.00
C LEU A 145 -24.48 17.33 12.31
N ILE A 146 -23.40 18.11 12.24
CA ILE A 146 -22.71 18.68 13.42
C ILE A 146 -23.66 19.61 14.19
N ASP A 147 -24.35 20.52 13.48
CA ASP A 147 -25.30 21.47 14.07
C ASP A 147 -26.49 20.78 14.77
N ASN A 148 -26.72 19.49 14.45
CA ASN A 148 -27.77 18.66 15.03
C ASN A 148 -27.27 17.66 16.08
N GLY A 149 -26.02 17.81 16.55
CA GLY A 149 -25.47 17.01 17.66
C GLY A 149 -24.88 15.66 17.24
N ALA A 150 -24.35 15.57 16.00
CA ALA A 150 -23.57 14.41 15.61
C ALA A 150 -22.30 14.29 16.45
N ASP A 151 -22.01 13.09 16.91
CA ASP A 151 -20.83 12.73 17.68
C ASP A 151 -19.60 12.71 16.76
N LEU A 152 -18.71 13.67 16.98
CA LEU A 152 -17.46 13.86 16.22
C LEU A 152 -16.46 12.73 16.47
N GLU A 153 -16.56 12.03 17.60
CA GLU A 153 -15.62 10.99 18.05
C GLU A 153 -16.21 9.59 17.97
N ALA A 154 -17.40 9.45 17.38
CA ALA A 154 -18.01 8.16 17.13
C ALA A 154 -17.05 7.27 16.34
N LYS A 155 -16.80 6.05 16.83
CA LYS A 155 -15.92 5.09 16.15
C LYS A 155 -16.73 4.07 15.37
N ASP A 156 -16.33 3.77 14.15
CA ASP A 156 -16.83 2.62 13.40
C ASP A 156 -16.21 1.29 13.87
N ASP A 157 -16.55 0.18 13.21
CA ASP A 157 -16.03 -1.15 13.54
C ASP A 157 -14.51 -1.28 13.34
N SER A 158 -13.90 -0.38 12.56
CA SER A 158 -12.44 -0.28 12.38
C SER A 158 -11.82 0.76 13.32
N GLY A 159 -12.58 1.30 14.27
CA GLY A 159 -12.12 2.35 15.19
C GLY A 159 -11.91 3.71 14.53
N CYS A 160 -12.25 3.87 13.26
CA CYS A 160 -12.08 5.12 12.54
C CYS A 160 -13.17 6.10 12.97
N THR A 161 -12.77 7.34 13.24
CA THR A 161 -13.68 8.47 13.47
C THR A 161 -14.13 9.09 12.14
N PRO A 162 -15.14 9.97 12.12
CA PRO A 162 -15.51 10.73 10.93
C PRO A 162 -14.33 11.52 10.33
N LEU A 163 -13.46 12.11 11.17
CA LEU A 163 -12.25 12.78 10.71
C LEU A 163 -11.34 11.82 9.92
N LEU A 164 -11.07 10.63 10.45
CA LEU A 164 -10.28 9.61 9.74
C LEU A 164 -10.97 9.16 8.43
N HIS A 165 -12.29 9.01 8.42
CA HIS A 165 -13.03 8.67 7.18
C HIS A 165 -12.94 9.73 6.11
N SER A 166 -12.97 11.02 6.47
CA SER A 166 -12.81 12.11 5.50
C SER A 166 -11.49 12.00 4.74
N ILE A 167 -10.42 11.61 5.43
CA ILE A 167 -9.08 11.46 4.85
C ILE A 167 -9.03 10.24 3.92
N MET A 168 -9.83 9.22 4.20
CA MET A 168 -9.94 7.99 3.39
C MET A 168 -10.89 8.12 2.19
N ALA A 169 -11.45 9.30 1.92
CA ALA A 169 -12.30 9.58 0.77
C ALA A 169 -11.67 9.14 -0.57
N PRO A 170 -12.46 8.79 -1.61
CA PRO A 170 -11.93 8.42 -2.93
C PRO A 170 -11.07 9.53 -3.55
N TYR A 171 -10.05 9.17 -4.33
CA TYR A 171 -9.08 10.14 -4.91
C TYR A 171 -9.69 11.27 -5.76
N LYS A 172 -10.90 11.06 -6.31
CA LYS A 172 -11.61 12.07 -7.12
C LYS A 172 -12.27 13.18 -6.27
N VAL A 173 -12.30 13.02 -4.96
CA VAL A 173 -12.93 13.95 -4.03
C VAL A 173 -11.84 14.66 -3.23
N ASN A 174 -11.97 15.97 -3.05
CA ASN A 174 -11.05 16.73 -2.21
C ASN A 174 -11.61 16.88 -0.78
N PRO A 175 -11.14 16.09 0.19
CA PRO A 175 -11.66 16.13 1.56
C PRO A 175 -11.21 17.35 2.37
N SER A 176 -10.36 18.24 1.84
CA SER A 176 -9.77 19.33 2.62
C SER A 176 -10.78 20.26 3.29
N ALA A 177 -11.89 20.58 2.63
CA ALA A 177 -12.94 21.43 3.20
C ALA A 177 -13.68 20.71 4.35
N ALA A 178 -14.06 19.44 4.16
CA ALA A 178 -14.71 18.64 5.19
C ALA A 178 -13.80 18.42 6.41
N VAL A 179 -12.50 18.16 6.19
CA VAL A 179 -11.49 18.09 7.26
C VAL A 179 -11.43 19.40 8.06
N ARG A 180 -11.39 20.55 7.38
CA ARG A 180 -11.36 21.86 8.07
C ARG A 180 -12.60 22.08 8.93
N VAL A 181 -13.79 21.74 8.43
CA VAL A 181 -15.05 21.87 9.18
C VAL A 181 -15.07 20.95 10.41
N LEU A 182 -14.73 19.66 10.25
CA LEU A 182 -14.67 18.71 11.36
C LEU A 182 -13.69 19.17 12.45
N LEU A 183 -12.50 19.61 12.03
CA LEU A 183 -11.53 20.18 12.96
C LEU A 183 -12.09 21.45 13.63
N GLN A 184 -12.71 22.38 12.89
CA GLN A 184 -13.32 23.60 13.47
C GLN A 184 -14.40 23.29 14.50
N ALA A 185 -15.16 22.21 14.28
CA ALA A 185 -16.17 21.73 15.22
C ALA A 185 -15.58 21.07 16.48
N GLY A 186 -14.27 20.83 16.53
CA GLY A 186 -13.59 20.28 17.70
C GLY A 186 -13.27 18.79 17.63
N SER A 187 -13.29 18.17 16.43
CA SER A 187 -12.81 16.79 16.28
C SER A 187 -11.37 16.64 16.79
N ASP A 188 -11.10 15.53 17.48
CA ASP A 188 -9.77 15.20 17.96
C ASP A 188 -8.83 14.93 16.78
N ILE A 189 -7.86 15.83 16.60
CA ILE A 189 -6.84 15.72 15.55
C ILE A 189 -5.90 14.54 15.77
N ASN A 190 -5.83 14.01 16.99
CA ASN A 190 -4.97 12.90 17.39
C ASN A 190 -5.75 11.58 17.50
N CYS A 191 -6.99 11.53 17.03
CA CYS A 191 -7.81 10.33 17.09
C CYS A 191 -7.13 9.15 16.37
N ARG A 192 -7.49 7.92 16.77
CA ARG A 192 -6.78 6.71 16.34
C ARG A 192 -7.74 5.57 16.05
N ASN A 193 -7.49 4.89 14.93
CA ASN A 193 -8.19 3.66 14.58
C ASN A 193 -7.59 2.43 15.29
N ILE A 194 -8.15 1.24 15.04
CA ILE A 194 -7.70 -0.02 15.68
C ILE A 194 -6.27 -0.44 15.33
N TYR A 195 -5.64 0.22 14.35
CA TYR A 195 -4.24 -0.01 13.98
C TYR A 195 -3.31 1.06 14.55
N GLY A 196 -3.86 2.00 15.33
CA GLY A 196 -3.15 3.15 15.85
C GLY A 196 -2.85 4.24 14.82
N VAL A 197 -3.46 4.22 13.63
CA VAL A 197 -3.24 5.24 12.59
C VAL A 197 -3.91 6.56 12.98
N THR A 198 -3.15 7.65 12.96
CA THR A 198 -3.64 9.03 13.19
C THR A 198 -4.12 9.70 11.89
N PRO A 199 -4.94 10.76 11.96
CA PRO A 199 -5.31 11.57 10.81
C PRO A 199 -4.11 12.00 9.96
N LEU A 200 -3.04 12.48 10.59
CA LEU A 200 -1.84 12.92 9.89
C LEU A 200 -1.15 11.76 9.15
N ALA A 201 -1.01 10.59 9.78
CA ALA A 201 -0.47 9.40 9.14
C ALA A 201 -1.32 8.95 7.93
N GLY A 202 -2.65 8.96 8.06
CA GLY A 202 -3.56 8.69 6.96
C GLY A 202 -3.41 9.70 5.82
N ALA A 203 -3.27 10.98 6.13
CA ALA A 203 -3.10 12.04 5.14
C ALA A 203 -1.79 11.87 4.33
N PHE A 204 -0.70 11.45 4.99
CA PHE A 204 0.55 11.11 4.32
C PHE A 204 0.41 9.90 3.39
N LEU A 205 -0.26 8.84 3.84
CA LEU A 205 -0.52 7.67 3.01
C LEU A 205 -1.29 8.03 1.73
N ARG A 206 -2.23 8.97 1.82
CA ARG A 206 -3.04 9.44 0.68
C ARG A 206 -2.34 10.50 -0.18
N GLY A 207 -1.32 11.18 0.35
CA GLY A 207 -0.55 12.20 -0.38
C GLY A 207 -1.31 13.51 -0.63
N ASN A 208 -2.44 13.76 0.04
CA ASN A 208 -3.21 14.98 -0.18
C ASN A 208 -2.60 16.17 0.57
N ARG A 209 -1.84 17.01 -0.16
CA ARG A 209 -1.14 18.18 0.40
C ARG A 209 -2.06 19.16 1.15
N TYR A 210 -3.30 19.33 0.70
CA TYR A 210 -4.24 20.29 1.31
C TYR A 210 -4.73 19.78 2.67
N VAL A 211 -4.95 18.48 2.81
CA VAL A 211 -5.29 17.84 4.09
C VAL A 211 -4.09 17.89 5.03
N ILE A 212 -2.90 17.55 4.53
CA ILE A 212 -1.66 17.60 5.33
C ILE A 212 -1.45 19.02 5.88
N SER A 213 -1.59 20.05 5.05
CA SER A 213 -1.51 21.44 5.51
C SER A 213 -2.57 21.75 6.57
N ALA A 214 -3.84 21.41 6.32
CA ALA A 214 -4.92 21.70 7.26
C ALA A 214 -4.71 21.07 8.65
N LEU A 215 -4.14 19.86 8.69
CA LEU A 215 -3.78 19.20 9.95
C LEU A 215 -2.55 19.88 10.58
N MET A 216 -1.48 20.11 9.82
CA MET A 216 -0.24 20.71 10.31
C MET A 216 -0.39 22.15 10.80
N ASP A 217 -1.43 22.88 10.35
CA ASP A 217 -1.79 24.21 10.83
C ASP A 217 -2.24 24.20 12.31
N ARG A 218 -2.66 23.03 12.82
CA ARG A 218 -3.16 22.84 14.19
C ARG A 218 -2.22 22.05 15.10
N VAL A 219 -0.98 21.82 14.65
CA VAL A 219 0.09 21.17 15.43
C VAL A 219 -0.37 19.84 16.07
N PRO A 220 -0.65 18.81 15.26
CA PRO A 220 -1.02 17.49 15.78
C PRO A 220 0.13 16.87 16.57
N ASP A 221 -0.16 15.90 17.41
CA ASP A 221 0.87 15.08 18.05
C ASP A 221 1.53 14.18 16.99
N VAL A 222 2.78 14.48 16.70
CA VAL A 222 3.60 13.82 15.69
C VAL A 222 4.46 12.69 16.28
N LEU A 223 4.54 12.57 17.60
CA LEU A 223 5.38 11.60 18.30
C LEU A 223 4.65 10.25 18.50
N VAL A 224 3.35 10.23 18.21
CA VAL A 224 2.51 9.05 18.29
C VAL A 224 2.97 7.97 17.31
N ARG A 225 2.96 6.72 17.78
CA ARG A 225 3.30 5.54 16.97
C ARG A 225 2.15 4.58 16.86
N ASP A 226 1.94 4.04 15.66
CA ASP A 226 0.94 3.00 15.38
C ASP A 226 1.28 1.66 16.06
N ASP A 227 0.40 0.66 15.96
CA ASP A 227 0.61 -0.64 16.62
C ASP A 227 1.75 -1.45 16.00
N ARG A 228 2.25 -1.02 14.84
CA ARG A 228 3.45 -1.55 14.18
C ARG A 228 4.70 -0.77 14.57
N GLY A 229 4.63 0.18 15.49
CA GLY A 229 5.74 1.02 15.90
C GLY A 229 6.15 2.08 14.87
N ARG A 230 5.36 2.28 13.81
CA ARG A 230 5.58 3.31 12.79
C ARG A 230 5.25 4.68 13.36
N ASN A 231 6.16 5.63 13.18
CA ASN A 231 5.89 7.03 13.41
C ASN A 231 5.39 7.69 12.11
N VAL A 232 5.07 8.98 12.19
CA VAL A 232 4.51 9.72 11.06
C VAL A 232 5.46 9.81 9.85
N LEU A 233 6.78 9.78 10.06
CA LEU A 233 7.76 9.81 8.97
C LEU A 233 7.76 8.50 8.16
N HIS A 234 7.39 7.36 8.76
CA HIS A 234 7.21 6.12 7.99
C HIS A 234 6.12 6.30 6.92
N TYR A 235 5.01 6.97 7.26
CA TYR A 235 3.90 7.18 6.33
C TYR A 235 4.24 8.20 5.24
N LEU A 236 5.06 9.20 5.53
CA LEU A 236 5.52 10.21 4.56
C LEU A 236 6.15 9.57 3.30
N PHE A 237 6.83 8.43 3.48
CA PHE A 237 7.56 7.73 2.41
C PHE A 237 6.86 6.46 1.91
N GLN A 238 5.65 6.13 2.39
CA GLN A 238 4.90 4.95 1.93
C GLN A 238 4.10 5.20 0.65
N ASN A 239 3.81 6.46 0.28
CA ASN A 239 3.03 6.78 -0.92
C ASN A 239 3.90 6.90 -2.18
N VAL A 240 3.45 6.27 -3.27
CA VAL A 240 4.06 6.19 -4.61
C VAL A 240 3.75 7.40 -5.49
N GLU A 241 2.60 8.05 -5.30
CA GLU A 241 2.02 8.95 -6.29
C GLU A 241 2.01 10.41 -5.83
N THR A 242 3.15 11.08 -5.95
CA THR A 242 3.16 12.54 -6.12
C THR A 242 3.91 12.81 -7.41
N GLY A 243 3.28 13.49 -8.37
CA GLY A 243 3.96 14.00 -9.55
C GLY A 243 5.26 14.72 -9.16
N GLU A 244 6.32 14.50 -9.95
CA GLU A 244 7.70 14.84 -9.60
C GLU A 244 7.97 16.34 -9.44
N GLU A 245 7.05 17.21 -9.84
CA GLU A 245 7.28 18.66 -9.98
C GLU A 245 7.15 19.44 -8.66
N ASP A 246 6.39 18.95 -7.66
CA ASP A 246 6.10 19.64 -6.39
C ASP A 246 6.24 18.70 -5.17
N ASP A 247 7.39 18.05 -5.01
CA ASP A 247 7.60 17.16 -3.86
C ASP A 247 7.72 17.94 -2.53
N VAL A 248 6.66 17.90 -1.72
CA VAL A 248 6.61 18.53 -0.39
C VAL A 248 7.27 17.69 0.71
N ARG A 249 7.72 16.46 0.42
CA ARG A 249 8.31 15.58 1.44
C ARG A 249 9.55 16.16 2.12
N PRO A 250 10.51 16.80 1.42
CA PRO A 250 11.71 17.35 2.07
C PRO A 250 11.38 18.43 3.11
N SER A 251 10.45 19.35 2.80
CA SER A 251 10.07 20.43 3.71
C SER A 251 9.30 19.89 4.92
N LEU A 252 8.39 18.93 4.70
CA LEU A 252 7.64 18.27 5.78
C LEU A 252 8.56 17.42 6.65
N PHE A 253 9.54 16.73 6.06
CA PHE A 253 10.54 15.98 6.80
C PHE A 253 11.34 16.87 7.76
N ILE A 254 11.86 18.01 7.27
CA ILE A 254 12.60 18.97 8.11
C ILE A 254 11.70 19.52 9.22
N LYS A 255 10.43 19.81 8.90
CA LYS A 255 9.46 20.30 9.90
C LYS A 255 9.20 19.26 10.99
N LEU A 256 8.92 18.02 10.62
CA LEU A 256 8.61 16.92 11.55
C LEU A 256 9.81 16.54 12.42
N THR A 257 11.02 16.52 11.85
CA THR A 257 12.24 16.28 12.64
C THR A 257 12.53 17.39 13.63
N ARG A 258 12.29 18.66 13.27
CA ARG A 258 12.35 19.80 14.21
C ARG A 258 11.30 19.71 15.32
N MET A 259 10.17 19.07 15.06
CA MET A 259 9.14 18.77 16.06
C MET A 259 9.50 17.57 16.95
N GLY A 260 10.67 16.95 16.76
CA GLY A 260 11.19 15.87 17.60
C GLY A 260 10.96 14.46 17.08
N VAL A 261 10.37 14.29 15.88
CA VAL A 261 10.19 12.95 15.30
C VAL A 261 11.53 12.39 14.87
N ASN A 262 11.91 11.24 15.43
CA ASN A 262 13.18 10.60 15.10
C ASN A 262 13.08 9.78 13.79
N PRO A 263 13.85 10.13 12.74
CA PRO A 263 13.81 9.44 11.45
C PRO A 263 14.47 8.05 11.47
N LEU A 264 15.24 7.72 12.53
CA LEU A 264 15.95 6.45 12.68
C LEU A 264 15.16 5.40 13.47
N GLU A 265 14.02 5.78 14.04
CA GLU A 265 13.14 4.83 14.71
C GLU A 265 12.66 3.76 13.74
N VAL A 266 12.67 2.52 14.19
CA VAL A 266 12.23 1.37 13.40
C VAL A 266 10.83 0.93 13.80
N ASP A 267 10.10 0.43 12.81
CA ASP A 267 8.87 -0.32 13.01
C ASP A 267 9.16 -1.79 13.40
N VAL A 268 8.10 -2.58 13.59
CA VAL A 268 8.18 -4.02 13.87
C VAL A 268 8.91 -4.82 12.77
N PHE A 269 9.10 -4.24 11.58
CA PHE A 269 9.81 -4.84 10.46
C PHE A 269 11.27 -4.41 10.37
N GLY A 270 11.74 -3.56 11.30
CA GLY A 270 13.09 -2.99 11.25
C GLY A 270 13.26 -1.83 10.25
N CYS A 271 12.17 -1.39 9.60
CA CYS A 271 12.18 -0.28 8.65
C CYS A 271 12.15 1.05 9.39
N SER A 272 13.05 1.97 9.04
CA SER A 272 13.02 3.36 9.50
C SER A 272 12.53 4.27 8.38
N ALA A 273 12.22 5.53 8.71
CA ALA A 273 11.93 6.52 7.69
C ALA A 273 13.12 6.72 6.73
N PHE A 274 14.35 6.61 7.26
CA PHE A 274 15.56 6.59 6.44
C PHE A 274 15.53 5.47 5.40
N HIS A 275 15.24 4.23 5.81
CA HIS A 275 15.13 3.09 4.90
C HIS A 275 14.12 3.35 3.78
N LEU A 276 12.91 3.80 4.13
CA LEU A 276 11.84 4.06 3.15
C LEU A 276 12.19 5.21 2.18
N SER A 277 12.97 6.19 2.63
CA SER A 277 13.36 7.36 1.83
C SER A 277 14.35 7.06 0.71
N ILE A 278 15.06 5.91 0.75
CA ILE A 278 16.08 5.54 -0.26
C ILE A 278 15.46 5.45 -1.66
N HIS A 279 14.16 5.14 -1.73
CA HIS A 279 13.41 5.12 -2.99
C HIS A 279 13.12 6.51 -3.56
N HIS A 280 13.44 7.58 -2.84
CA HIS A 280 13.10 8.94 -3.23
C HIS A 280 14.36 9.74 -3.56
N LYS A 281 14.41 10.26 -4.79
CA LYS A 281 15.60 10.84 -5.43
C LYS A 281 16.30 11.90 -4.58
N TYR A 282 15.54 12.78 -3.92
CA TYR A 282 16.09 13.93 -3.18
C TYR A 282 16.24 13.66 -1.69
N MET A 283 15.47 12.72 -1.14
CA MET A 283 15.45 12.46 0.30
C MET A 283 16.69 11.73 0.81
N ALA A 284 17.22 10.78 0.04
CA ALA A 284 18.45 10.07 0.41
C ALA A 284 19.62 11.04 0.63
N ALA A 285 19.76 12.04 -0.26
CA ALA A 285 20.80 13.07 -0.11
C ALA A 285 20.57 13.95 1.12
N LEU A 286 19.32 14.37 1.38
CA LEU A 286 18.99 15.21 2.53
C LEU A 286 19.32 14.51 3.85
N LEU A 287 18.99 13.23 3.97
CA LEU A 287 19.24 12.46 5.18
C LEU A 287 20.71 12.16 5.42
N LEU A 288 21.47 11.90 4.35
CA LEU A 288 22.92 11.68 4.42
C LEU A 288 23.70 12.97 4.73
N ASN A 289 23.20 14.12 4.29
CA ASN A 289 23.84 15.42 4.49
C ASN A 289 23.41 16.10 5.81
N GLY A 290 22.22 15.79 6.33
CA GLY A 290 21.78 16.32 7.61
C GLY A 290 22.63 15.79 8.76
N ASN A 291 22.81 16.59 9.82
CA ASN A 291 23.42 16.16 11.10
C ASN A 291 22.56 15.13 11.86
N ILE A 292 21.87 14.23 11.15
CA ILE A 292 21.16 13.10 11.72
C ILE A 292 22.26 12.08 11.97
N HIS A 293 22.83 12.09 13.18
CA HIS A 293 23.99 11.29 13.55
C HIS A 293 23.85 9.83 13.06
N THR A 294 24.56 9.55 11.99
CA THR A 294 24.59 8.27 11.25
C THR A 294 25.34 7.17 12.00
N GLN A 295 25.42 7.26 13.33
CA GLN A 295 26.14 6.31 14.18
C GLN A 295 25.30 5.07 14.54
N VAL A 296 23.98 5.11 14.31
CA VAL A 296 23.07 3.96 14.51
C VAL A 296 22.50 3.52 13.16
N GLU A 297 23.38 3.30 12.18
CA GLU A 297 22.99 2.71 10.89
C GLU A 297 22.70 1.22 11.11
N ARG A 298 21.42 0.88 11.25
CA ARG A 298 20.97 -0.50 11.15
C ARG A 298 21.01 -0.96 9.69
N PRO A 299 21.17 -2.26 9.43
CA PRO A 299 21.19 -2.75 8.07
C PRO A 299 19.82 -2.56 7.38
N ILE A 300 19.84 -2.28 6.08
CA ILE A 300 18.63 -2.14 5.27
C ILE A 300 17.83 -3.46 5.32
N PRO A 301 16.54 -3.44 5.72
CA PRO A 301 15.73 -4.64 5.79
C PRO A 301 15.14 -4.97 4.39
N TRP A 302 16.00 -5.56 3.54
CA TRP A 302 15.69 -5.91 2.15
C TRP A 302 14.46 -6.81 1.97
N SER A 303 14.16 -7.66 2.95
CA SER A 303 13.00 -8.55 2.93
C SER A 303 11.68 -7.86 3.24
N THR A 304 11.65 -6.65 3.78
CA THR A 304 10.40 -5.98 4.18
C THR A 304 10.17 -4.68 3.41
N MET A 305 11.24 -4.03 2.93
CA MET A 305 11.14 -2.86 2.05
C MET A 305 10.50 -3.16 0.69
N PHE A 306 10.55 -4.41 0.22
CA PHE A 306 10.28 -4.75 -1.18
C PHE A 306 9.10 -5.70 -1.43
N TRP A 307 8.46 -6.20 -0.37
CA TRP A 307 7.26 -7.04 -0.45
C TRP A 307 5.95 -6.26 -0.28
N GLY A 308 6.04 -4.93 -0.15
CA GLY A 308 4.87 -4.05 -0.20
C GLY A 308 4.34 -3.88 -1.64
N PRO A 309 3.14 -3.31 -1.81
CA PRO A 309 2.48 -3.10 -3.11
C PRO A 309 3.27 -2.23 -4.13
N ASN A 310 4.45 -1.75 -3.73
CA ASN A 310 5.20 -0.67 -4.34
C ASN A 310 6.57 -1.12 -4.89
N GLY A 311 6.72 -2.36 -5.38
CA GLY A 311 7.98 -2.93 -5.90
C GLY A 311 8.96 -1.86 -6.38
N GLY A 312 9.94 -1.54 -5.53
CA GLY A 312 10.56 -0.21 -5.47
C GLY A 312 11.11 0.32 -6.80
N ASN A 313 11.10 1.64 -6.96
CA ASN A 313 11.70 2.31 -8.11
C ASN A 313 13.21 2.04 -8.16
N ALA A 314 13.61 1.08 -9.00
CA ALA A 314 14.98 0.62 -9.10
C ALA A 314 15.95 1.74 -9.56
N ALA A 315 15.48 2.73 -10.32
CA ALA A 315 16.30 3.85 -10.76
C ALA A 315 16.69 4.78 -9.60
N CYS A 316 15.76 5.01 -8.67
CA CYS A 316 16.03 5.79 -7.46
C CYS A 316 17.03 5.06 -6.54
N LEU A 317 16.95 3.73 -6.45
CA LEU A 317 17.92 2.93 -5.69
C LEU A 317 19.34 3.05 -6.25
N ILE A 318 19.51 3.00 -7.57
CA ILE A 318 20.83 3.15 -8.20
C ILE A 318 21.43 4.51 -7.84
N THR A 319 20.62 5.56 -7.91
CA THR A 319 21.06 6.92 -7.58
C THR A 319 21.37 7.06 -6.09
N ALA A 320 20.51 6.51 -5.23
CA ALA A 320 20.70 6.52 -3.79
C ALA A 320 21.95 5.73 -3.36
N PHE A 321 22.20 4.54 -3.92
CA PHE A 321 23.43 3.79 -3.62
C PHE A 321 24.69 4.47 -4.11
N ARG A 322 24.65 5.11 -5.29
CA ARG A 322 25.78 5.95 -5.74
C ARG A 322 26.05 7.10 -4.78
N LEU A 323 25.01 7.72 -4.22
CA LEU A 323 25.14 8.78 -3.22
C LEU A 323 25.68 8.23 -1.88
N CYS A 324 25.13 7.14 -1.37
CA CYS A 324 25.61 6.47 -0.16
C CYS A 324 27.09 6.09 -0.29
N ARG A 325 27.49 5.45 -1.39
CA ARG A 325 28.89 5.07 -1.67
C ARG A 325 29.85 6.27 -1.74
N ARG A 326 29.39 7.43 -2.22
CA ARG A 326 30.20 8.65 -2.28
C ARG A 326 30.37 9.34 -0.92
N ARG A 327 29.43 9.14 0.00
CA ARG A 327 29.34 9.88 1.27
C ARG A 327 29.73 9.06 2.49
N LEU A 328 29.54 7.76 2.46
CA LEU A 328 29.89 6.82 3.52
C LEU A 328 31.26 6.19 3.24
N SER A 329 31.99 5.83 4.29
CA SER A 329 33.17 4.97 4.13
C SER A 329 32.75 3.58 3.63
N THR A 330 33.64 2.88 2.92
CA THR A 330 33.35 1.55 2.37
C THR A 330 32.84 0.59 3.44
N ASP A 331 33.49 0.55 4.60
CA ASP A 331 33.12 -0.27 5.75
C ASP A 331 31.71 0.04 6.28
N ARG A 332 31.36 1.33 6.42
CA ARG A 332 30.02 1.75 6.84
C ARG A 332 28.96 1.42 5.80
N PHE A 333 29.28 1.61 4.52
CA PHE A 333 28.38 1.28 3.43
C PHE A 333 28.11 -0.24 3.37
N CYS A 334 29.12 -1.06 3.64
CA CYS A 334 28.95 -2.51 3.70
C CYS A 334 28.05 -2.96 4.85
N ARG A 335 28.20 -2.36 6.04
CA ARG A 335 27.33 -2.60 7.19
C ARG A 335 25.89 -2.15 6.93
N LEU A 336 25.71 -0.98 6.31
CA LEU A 336 24.39 -0.47 5.93
C LEU A 336 23.65 -1.40 4.97
N LEU A 337 24.35 -1.98 3.98
CA LEU A 337 23.76 -2.89 3.02
C LEU A 337 23.43 -4.28 3.61
N ASN A 338 23.76 -4.56 4.88
CA ASN A 338 23.64 -5.87 5.50
C ASN A 338 24.48 -6.96 4.83
N LEU A 339 25.73 -6.62 4.48
CA LEU A 339 26.63 -7.58 3.83
C LEU A 339 27.30 -8.53 4.83
N GLU A 340 27.23 -8.19 6.12
CA GLU A 340 27.82 -8.93 7.24
C GLU A 340 26.71 -9.47 8.16
N ALA A 341 26.03 -10.52 7.69
CA ALA A 341 25.25 -11.50 8.47
C ALA A 341 24.22 -11.01 9.51
N VAL A 342 22.91 -11.13 9.20
CA VAL A 342 21.85 -11.70 10.08
C VAL A 342 20.63 -12.10 9.22
N SER A 343 20.27 -13.40 9.22
CA SER A 343 18.98 -14.09 8.92
C SER A 343 17.95 -13.53 7.91
N THR A 344 18.30 -12.55 7.10
CA THR A 344 17.44 -11.86 6.13
C THR A 344 18.09 -11.90 4.76
N ARG A 345 17.26 -11.84 3.71
CA ARG A 345 17.71 -12.01 2.32
C ARG A 345 18.80 -10.97 1.97
N ASN A 346 19.98 -11.43 1.58
CA ASN A 346 21.10 -10.59 1.13
C ASN A 346 20.65 -9.68 -0.04
N PRO A 347 21.06 -8.39 -0.08
CA PRO A 347 20.79 -7.50 -1.22
C PRO A 347 21.14 -8.08 -2.58
N LEU A 348 22.23 -8.84 -2.69
CA LEU A 348 22.66 -9.47 -3.92
C LEU A 348 21.66 -10.54 -4.37
N CYS A 349 21.26 -11.43 -3.45
CA CYS A 349 20.25 -12.46 -3.73
C CYS A 349 18.90 -11.83 -4.11
N PHE A 350 18.51 -10.75 -3.42
CA PHE A 350 17.31 -10.00 -3.75
C PHE A 350 17.38 -9.38 -5.16
N ALA A 351 18.46 -8.63 -5.46
CA ALA A 351 18.64 -7.98 -6.75
C ALA A 351 18.69 -8.99 -7.90
N ALA A 352 19.30 -10.16 -7.67
CA ALA A 352 19.36 -11.27 -8.60
C ALA A 352 17.97 -11.93 -8.80
N SER A 353 17.20 -12.11 -7.73
CA SER A 353 15.83 -12.63 -7.80
C SER A 353 14.80 -11.68 -8.41
N THR A 354 15.17 -10.40 -8.61
CA THR A 354 14.28 -9.37 -9.18
C THR A 354 14.78 -8.78 -10.51
N GLY A 355 15.89 -9.28 -11.06
CA GLY A 355 16.41 -8.86 -12.36
C GLY A 355 17.11 -7.49 -12.36
N LYS A 356 17.53 -6.97 -11.19
CA LYS A 356 18.08 -5.61 -11.07
C LYS A 356 19.60 -5.58 -11.27
N ILE A 357 20.04 -5.82 -12.51
CA ILE A 357 21.47 -5.88 -12.89
C ILE A 357 22.29 -4.69 -12.39
N PRO A 358 21.85 -3.42 -12.53
CA PRO A 358 22.68 -2.30 -12.09
C PRO A 358 22.89 -2.27 -10.56
N ILE A 359 21.95 -2.82 -9.78
CA ILE A 359 22.12 -2.94 -8.33
C ILE A 359 23.14 -4.04 -8.03
N MET A 360 23.08 -5.17 -8.74
CA MET A 360 24.05 -6.26 -8.64
C MET A 360 25.46 -5.77 -8.98
N GLU A 361 25.64 -5.02 -10.07
CA GLU A 361 26.92 -4.42 -10.46
C GLU A 361 27.51 -3.53 -9.38
N ASN A 362 26.69 -2.64 -8.81
CA ASN A 362 27.13 -1.75 -7.73
C ASN A 362 27.56 -2.56 -6.49
N ILE A 363 26.81 -3.59 -6.13
CA ILE A 363 27.13 -4.48 -5.00
C ILE A 363 28.45 -5.23 -5.27
N LEU A 364 28.60 -5.89 -6.41
CA LEU A 364 29.81 -6.64 -6.75
C LEU A 364 31.05 -5.75 -6.85
N SER A 365 30.90 -4.49 -7.28
CA SER A 365 32.00 -3.53 -7.29
C SER A 365 32.59 -3.20 -5.91
N LEU A 366 31.88 -3.55 -4.82
CA LEU A 366 32.36 -3.39 -3.44
C LEU A 366 33.27 -4.55 -2.99
N GLY A 367 33.49 -5.57 -3.83
CA GLY A 367 34.39 -6.68 -3.52
C GLY A 367 33.75 -7.81 -2.70
N ILE A 368 32.42 -7.92 -2.72
CA ILE A 368 31.69 -8.97 -2.01
C ILE A 368 31.87 -10.31 -2.71
N LEU A 369 31.96 -11.39 -1.93
CA LEU A 369 31.98 -12.75 -2.45
C LEU A 369 30.67 -13.04 -3.19
N ILE A 370 30.78 -13.42 -4.46
CA ILE A 370 29.63 -13.72 -5.33
C ILE A 370 28.87 -14.95 -4.82
N ASP A 371 29.62 -15.95 -4.35
CA ASP A 371 29.12 -17.21 -3.82
C ASP A 371 29.06 -17.15 -2.28
N PHE A 372 28.29 -16.20 -1.75
CA PHE A 372 28.10 -16.01 -0.31
C PHE A 372 26.75 -16.55 0.18
N GLU A 373 26.77 -17.36 1.25
CA GLU A 373 25.60 -18.04 1.81
C GLU A 373 25.07 -17.35 3.07
N VAL A 374 23.92 -16.68 2.96
CA VAL A 374 23.20 -16.14 4.13
C VAL A 374 21.67 -16.32 4.02
N CYS A 375 21.17 -16.78 2.86
CA CYS A 375 19.73 -16.93 2.59
C CYS A 375 19.31 -18.41 2.64
N PRO A 376 18.04 -18.73 2.98
CA PRO A 376 17.51 -20.09 2.79
C PRO A 376 17.54 -20.54 1.32
N GLU A 377 17.57 -19.63 0.36
CA GLU A 377 17.73 -19.97 -1.06
C GLU A 377 19.17 -20.27 -1.50
N GLY A 378 20.18 -20.14 -0.61
CA GLY A 378 21.59 -20.33 -0.93
C GLY A 378 22.25 -19.08 -1.52
N SER A 379 22.98 -19.23 -2.63
CA SER A 379 23.73 -18.13 -3.28
C SER A 379 22.84 -17.21 -4.14
N ALA A 380 23.39 -16.07 -4.58
CA ALA A 380 22.67 -15.15 -5.46
C ALA A 380 22.30 -15.78 -6.81
N LEU A 381 23.13 -16.71 -7.31
CA LEU A 381 22.86 -17.47 -8.53
C LEU A 381 21.65 -18.40 -8.33
N MET A 382 21.61 -19.10 -7.19
CA MET A 382 20.47 -19.96 -6.83
C MET A 382 19.16 -19.16 -6.73
N ALA A 383 19.20 -17.98 -6.09
CA ALA A 383 18.04 -17.10 -5.99
C ALA A 383 17.55 -16.60 -7.37
N ALA A 384 18.46 -16.26 -8.29
CA ALA A 384 18.10 -15.88 -9.66
C ALA A 384 17.52 -17.06 -10.46
N SER A 385 18.07 -18.25 -10.28
CA SER A 385 17.61 -19.49 -10.92
C SER A 385 16.19 -19.85 -10.49
N ILE A 386 15.90 -19.82 -9.18
CA ILE A 386 14.55 -20.09 -8.64
C ILE A 386 13.54 -19.09 -9.20
N ALA A 387 13.91 -17.79 -9.25
CA ALA A 387 13.04 -16.73 -9.76
C ALA A 387 12.87 -16.75 -11.28
N GLY A 388 13.70 -17.51 -12.02
CA GLY A 388 13.66 -17.58 -13.47
C GLY A 388 14.22 -16.36 -14.19
N ASN A 389 15.02 -15.52 -13.53
CA ASN A 389 15.60 -14.31 -14.14
C ASN A 389 16.87 -14.64 -14.94
N LEU A 390 16.70 -14.91 -16.22
CA LEU A 390 17.80 -15.25 -17.12
C LEU A 390 18.92 -14.19 -17.16
N GLU A 391 18.58 -12.90 -17.23
CA GLU A 391 19.56 -11.81 -17.29
C GLU A 391 20.47 -11.78 -16.05
N SER A 392 19.89 -11.99 -14.86
CA SER A 392 20.67 -12.03 -13.61
C SER A 392 21.55 -13.27 -13.54
N VAL A 393 21.07 -14.41 -14.03
CA VAL A 393 21.87 -15.65 -14.15
C VAL A 393 23.05 -15.43 -15.08
N ILE A 394 22.80 -14.89 -16.29
CA ILE A 394 23.84 -14.56 -17.27
C ILE A 394 24.90 -13.66 -16.64
N TYR A 395 24.45 -12.58 -15.99
CA TYR A 395 25.34 -11.59 -15.39
C TYR A 395 26.20 -12.18 -14.27
N LEU A 396 25.62 -12.92 -13.33
CA LEU A 396 26.35 -13.50 -12.19
C LEU A 396 27.40 -14.51 -12.65
N VAL A 397 27.03 -15.39 -13.58
CA VAL A 397 27.97 -16.41 -14.08
C VAL A 397 29.12 -15.76 -14.84
N ARG A 398 28.85 -14.73 -15.65
CA ARG A 398 29.89 -13.93 -16.33
C ARG A 398 30.88 -13.24 -15.39
N HIS A 399 30.46 -12.93 -14.17
CA HIS A 399 31.31 -12.34 -13.15
C HIS A 399 31.97 -13.39 -12.23
N GLY A 400 31.77 -14.68 -12.49
CA GLY A 400 32.47 -15.77 -11.81
C GLY A 400 31.66 -16.48 -10.71
N ALA A 401 30.33 -16.39 -10.71
CA ALA A 401 29.48 -17.19 -9.82
C ALA A 401 29.64 -18.69 -10.13
N SER A 402 29.83 -19.51 -9.09
CA SER A 402 29.96 -20.95 -9.25
C SER A 402 28.60 -21.63 -9.45
N ILE A 403 28.49 -22.40 -10.53
CA ILE A 403 27.29 -23.17 -10.88
C ILE A 403 27.20 -24.45 -10.04
N SER A 404 28.36 -25.01 -9.65
CA SER A 404 28.47 -26.21 -8.83
C SER A 404 28.43 -25.92 -7.33
N PHE A 405 28.26 -24.66 -6.95
CA PHE A 405 28.09 -24.27 -5.56
C PHE A 405 26.90 -25.01 -4.94
N GLN A 406 27.08 -25.55 -3.74
CA GLN A 406 26.06 -26.29 -3.00
C GLN A 406 25.95 -25.67 -1.60
N GLY A 407 24.80 -25.07 -1.30
CA GLY A 407 24.61 -24.39 -0.02
C GLY A 407 24.25 -25.33 1.14
N HIS A 408 24.22 -24.78 2.35
CA HIS A 408 23.88 -25.49 3.60
C HIS A 408 22.52 -26.22 3.61
N ASN A 409 21.60 -25.88 2.70
CA ASN A 409 20.29 -26.56 2.57
C ASN A 409 20.35 -27.91 1.83
N ASN A 410 21.48 -28.61 1.94
CA ASN A 410 21.73 -29.99 1.53
C ASN A 410 20.98 -30.37 0.23
N PHE A 411 21.70 -30.32 -0.89
CA PHE A 411 21.38 -30.99 -2.16
C PHE A 411 20.57 -30.24 -3.23
N ARG A 412 20.71 -28.92 -3.43
CA ARG A 412 20.22 -28.31 -4.68
C ARG A 412 21.21 -27.34 -5.31
N SER A 413 21.81 -27.74 -6.43
CA SER A 413 22.61 -26.85 -7.28
C SER A 413 21.73 -25.79 -7.97
N ALA A 414 22.35 -24.71 -8.48
CA ALA A 414 21.63 -23.70 -9.26
C ALA A 414 20.91 -24.28 -10.49
N VAL A 415 21.40 -25.41 -11.02
CA VAL A 415 20.81 -26.16 -12.15
C VAL A 415 19.54 -26.88 -11.71
N GLU A 416 19.56 -27.55 -10.56
CA GLU A 416 18.39 -28.24 -10.01
C GLU A 416 17.27 -27.27 -9.62
N LEU A 417 17.66 -26.11 -9.07
CA LEU A 417 16.70 -25.05 -8.74
C LEU A 417 16.11 -24.36 -9.97
N ALA A 418 16.85 -24.34 -11.09
CA ALA A 418 16.38 -23.81 -12.37
C ALA A 418 15.40 -24.77 -13.09
N ALA A 419 15.14 -25.97 -12.57
CA ALA A 419 14.20 -26.92 -13.19
C ALA A 419 12.78 -26.34 -13.37
N THR A 420 12.40 -25.36 -12.55
CA THR A 420 11.12 -24.63 -12.67
C THR A 420 11.08 -23.64 -13.84
N SER A 421 12.24 -23.28 -14.42
CA SER A 421 12.36 -22.32 -15.53
C SER A 421 13.16 -22.91 -16.70
N PRO A 422 12.49 -23.40 -17.77
CA PRO A 422 13.14 -24.03 -18.92
C PRO A 422 14.16 -23.13 -19.63
N ARG A 423 13.94 -21.80 -19.61
CA ARG A 423 14.84 -20.82 -20.22
C ARG A 423 16.16 -20.72 -19.49
N VAL A 424 16.12 -20.64 -18.15
CA VAL A 424 17.32 -20.57 -17.31
C VAL A 424 18.06 -21.90 -17.37
N LEU A 425 17.34 -23.02 -17.30
CA LEU A 425 17.94 -24.35 -17.37
C LEU A 425 18.66 -24.59 -18.70
N ARG A 426 18.02 -24.26 -19.83
CA ARG A 426 18.63 -24.37 -21.16
C ARG A 426 19.89 -23.53 -21.27
N TRP A 427 19.86 -22.30 -20.77
CA TRP A 427 21.03 -21.43 -20.81
C TRP A 427 22.16 -21.96 -19.94
N LEU A 428 21.87 -22.37 -18.70
CA LEU A 428 22.85 -22.96 -17.79
C LEU A 428 23.48 -24.23 -18.34
N LEU A 429 22.78 -25.05 -19.13
CA LEU A 429 23.31 -26.32 -19.63
C LEU A 429 23.97 -26.22 -21.02
N VAL A 430 23.40 -25.40 -21.91
CA VAL A 430 23.74 -25.41 -23.35
C VAL A 430 24.21 -24.04 -23.82
N ASP A 431 23.36 -23.03 -23.71
CA ASP A 431 23.62 -21.74 -24.38
C ASP A 431 24.76 -20.93 -23.73
N ARG A 432 25.15 -21.24 -22.48
CA ARG A 432 26.32 -20.63 -21.83
C ARG A 432 27.63 -20.82 -22.62
N PHE A 433 27.80 -21.96 -23.29
CA PHE A 433 29.03 -22.29 -24.00
C PHE A 433 29.13 -21.55 -25.33
N THR A 434 27.99 -21.35 -26.00
CA THR A 434 27.93 -20.56 -27.23
C THR A 434 28.11 -19.07 -26.94
N ASP A 435 27.56 -18.59 -25.82
CA ASP A 435 27.75 -17.21 -25.39
C ASP A 435 29.20 -16.90 -24.98
N GLN A 436 29.88 -17.83 -24.30
CA GLN A 436 31.29 -17.64 -23.97
C GLN A 436 32.17 -17.58 -25.22
N LYS A 437 31.93 -18.47 -26.19
CA LYS A 437 32.65 -18.47 -27.46
C LYS A 437 32.51 -17.16 -28.23
N LYS A 438 31.32 -16.53 -28.20
CA LYS A 438 31.11 -15.20 -28.77
C LYS A 438 31.94 -14.13 -28.05
N LEU A 439 31.99 -14.15 -26.71
CA LEU A 439 32.77 -13.20 -25.93
C LEU A 439 34.28 -13.31 -26.19
N ASP A 440 34.78 -14.55 -26.33
CA ASP A 440 36.19 -14.80 -26.66
C ASP A 440 36.54 -14.27 -28.07
N GLN A 441 35.63 -14.40 -29.04
CA GLN A 441 35.80 -13.81 -30.38
C GLN A 441 35.86 -12.27 -30.34
N PHE A 442 35.00 -11.61 -29.56
CA PHE A 442 35.01 -10.14 -29.41
C PHE A 442 36.26 -9.59 -28.70
N CYS A 443 36.83 -10.33 -27.75
CA CYS A 443 38.06 -9.93 -27.05
C CYS A 443 39.31 -10.02 -27.96
N HIS A 444 39.28 -10.84 -29.00
CA HIS A 444 40.35 -10.91 -30.00
C HIS A 444 40.32 -9.74 -31.00
N GLU A 445 39.17 -9.09 -31.20
CA GLU A 445 39.02 -7.96 -32.14
C GLU A 445 39.19 -6.58 -31.48
N SER A 446 39.09 -6.48 -30.14
CA SER A 446 39.20 -5.22 -29.40
C SER A 446 40.40 -5.20 -28.45
N THR A 447 41.47 -4.49 -28.81
CA THR A 447 42.66 -4.24 -27.95
C THR A 447 42.39 -3.22 -26.83
N SER A 448 41.17 -3.20 -26.27
CA SER A 448 40.87 -2.47 -25.05
C SER A 448 40.42 -3.46 -23.98
N ARG A 449 41.22 -3.58 -22.92
CA ARG A 449 40.92 -4.37 -21.72
C ARG A 449 39.49 -4.09 -21.22
N THR A 450 38.55 -4.97 -21.50
CA THR A 450 37.30 -5.09 -20.74
C THR A 450 37.63 -5.76 -19.41
N SER A 451 38.22 -4.99 -18.49
CA SER A 451 38.60 -5.50 -17.16
C SER A 451 37.34 -5.87 -16.36
N GLY A 452 37.01 -7.16 -16.30
CA GLY A 452 35.92 -7.64 -15.43
C GLY A 452 35.45 -9.06 -15.70
N TYR A 453 35.59 -9.56 -16.93
CA TYR A 453 35.17 -10.93 -17.27
C TYR A 453 36.24 -11.95 -16.90
N ARG A 454 35.87 -12.97 -16.12
CA ARG A 454 36.77 -14.08 -15.78
C ARG A 454 36.52 -15.27 -16.71
N PRO A 455 37.57 -15.89 -17.27
CA PRO A 455 37.44 -17.18 -17.97
C PRO A 455 36.84 -18.23 -17.04
N TRP A 456 35.93 -19.05 -17.56
CA TRP A 456 35.06 -19.88 -16.74
C TRP A 456 35.77 -21.18 -16.35
N SER A 457 35.64 -21.60 -15.09
CA SER A 457 36.09 -22.93 -14.66
C SER A 457 35.26 -24.01 -15.36
N GLY A 458 35.90 -24.81 -16.21
CA GLY A 458 35.27 -25.92 -16.91
C GLY A 458 34.89 -25.67 -18.37
N VAL A 459 35.11 -24.48 -18.94
CA VAL A 459 34.97 -24.26 -20.40
C VAL A 459 35.94 -25.13 -21.17
N GLN A 460 37.19 -25.24 -20.71
CA GLN A 460 38.17 -26.17 -21.28
C GLN A 460 37.74 -27.64 -21.15
N LYS A 461 37.03 -28.00 -20.07
CA LYS A 461 36.49 -29.36 -19.83
C LYS A 461 35.27 -29.65 -20.71
N ALA A 462 34.42 -28.66 -20.95
CA ALA A 462 33.27 -28.79 -21.84
C ALA A 462 33.66 -28.75 -23.33
N GLU A 463 34.61 -27.89 -23.71
CA GLU A 463 35.23 -27.95 -25.04
C GLU A 463 35.88 -29.31 -25.28
N MET A 464 36.51 -29.91 -24.27
CA MET A 464 37.07 -31.26 -24.35
C MET A 464 36.00 -32.34 -24.55
N ILE A 465 34.86 -32.28 -23.85
CA ILE A 465 33.74 -33.21 -24.04
C ILE A 465 33.12 -33.05 -25.43
N ILE A 466 33.02 -31.82 -25.94
CA ILE A 466 32.39 -31.50 -27.23
C ILE A 466 33.33 -31.78 -28.42
N SER A 467 34.63 -31.50 -28.28
CA SER A 467 35.63 -31.65 -29.36
C SER A 467 36.39 -32.97 -29.33
N GLY A 468 36.39 -33.67 -28.19
CA GLY A 468 37.07 -34.95 -27.98
C GLY A 468 38.60 -34.88 -28.03
N ARG A 469 39.22 -33.70 -28.04
CA ARG A 469 40.68 -33.55 -28.20
C ARG A 469 41.25 -32.51 -27.26
N TRP A 470 42.33 -32.86 -26.58
CA TRP A 470 43.28 -31.91 -26.02
C TRP A 470 44.61 -32.09 -26.73
N GLU A 471 45.28 -31.01 -27.11
CA GLU A 471 46.65 -31.12 -27.61
C GLU A 471 47.57 -31.53 -26.46
N ARG A 472 48.41 -32.53 -26.72
CA ARG A 472 49.42 -32.99 -25.77
C ARG A 472 50.41 -31.86 -25.54
N GLN A 473 50.65 -31.51 -24.27
CA GLN A 473 51.60 -30.44 -23.96
C GLN A 473 53.00 -30.83 -24.45
N PRO A 474 53.85 -29.87 -24.89
CA PRO A 474 55.08 -30.20 -25.63
C PRO A 474 56.09 -31.05 -24.82
N HIS A 475 55.97 -31.06 -23.50
CA HIS A 475 56.85 -31.76 -22.56
C HIS A 475 56.15 -32.90 -21.80
N GLU A 476 54.89 -33.19 -22.14
CA GLU A 476 54.11 -34.22 -21.48
C GLU A 476 54.39 -35.58 -22.11
N SER A 477 54.58 -36.63 -21.31
CA SER A 477 54.72 -37.99 -21.83
C SER A 477 53.36 -38.58 -22.21
N SER A 478 53.30 -39.51 -23.17
CA SER A 478 52.04 -40.15 -23.60
C SER A 478 51.28 -40.75 -22.42
N HIS A 479 52.02 -41.36 -21.47
CA HIS A 479 51.45 -41.95 -20.27
C HIS A 479 50.83 -40.91 -19.34
N ARG A 480 51.47 -39.75 -19.13
CA ARG A 480 50.90 -38.64 -18.34
C ARG A 480 49.70 -38.00 -19.03
N TYR A 481 49.76 -37.85 -20.35
CA TYR A 481 48.66 -37.36 -21.15
C TYR A 481 47.41 -38.26 -21.01
N TRP A 482 47.58 -39.58 -21.14
CA TRP A 482 46.47 -40.55 -20.98
C TRP A 482 46.00 -40.69 -19.53
N ALA A 483 46.90 -40.67 -18.55
CA ALA A 483 46.51 -40.70 -17.13
C ALA A 483 45.73 -39.44 -16.72
N ARG A 484 46.15 -38.26 -17.22
CA ARG A 484 45.44 -37.00 -17.03
C ARG A 484 44.07 -37.02 -17.71
N LEU A 485 43.98 -37.52 -18.95
CA LEU A 485 42.70 -37.72 -19.66
C LEU A 485 41.78 -38.74 -18.96
N SER A 486 42.34 -39.78 -18.35
CA SER A 486 41.58 -40.81 -17.65
C SER A 486 41.02 -40.30 -16.32
N SER A 487 41.85 -39.62 -15.52
CA SER A 487 41.43 -38.98 -14.26
C SER A 487 40.35 -37.90 -14.50
N MET A 488 40.40 -37.20 -15.63
CA MET A 488 39.39 -36.20 -16.02
C MET A 488 38.07 -36.80 -16.54
N LYS A 489 38.01 -38.10 -16.88
CA LYS A 489 36.78 -38.81 -17.26
C LYS A 489 36.01 -39.35 -16.05
N GLU A 490 36.68 -39.56 -14.92
CA GLU A 490 36.08 -40.10 -13.68
C GLU A 490 35.49 -38.99 -12.77
N GLU A 491 36.00 -37.76 -12.85
CA GLU A 491 35.44 -36.52 -12.25
C GLU A 491 34.46 -35.80 -13.19
#